data_AF-A0A1F7WVT4-F1
#
_entry.id   AF-A0A1F7WVT4-F1
#
_cell.length_a   1.000
_cell.length_b   1.000
_cell.length_c   1.000
_cell.angle_alpha   90.00
_cell.angle_beta   90.00
_cell.angle_gamma   90.00
#
_symmetry.space_group_name_H-M   'P 1'
#
loop_
_entity.id
_entity.type
_entity.pdbx_description
1 polymer ?
#
loop_
_entity_poly.entity_id
_entity_poly.type
_entity_poly.pdbx_seq_one_letter_code
_entity_poly.pdbx_strand_id
1 'polypeptide(L)'
;MLADIPSIFYWWVILFSLGLFSFPLTWSLLRKFFDSGYGLSKIFGIIVPSYLVFLFSTLHILPLNQLFIFGIFAIYIILNFIIYAKNNTEIKEIFRKKLKIFLLEEFLFIAGLFAWSYVRAHQPDIRGLEKFMDFGFINSILRSEFLPPADMWAAGKTINYYWFGHLMTAVLTKLSGIPGAITYNLMLGTILGLTLSSAFSIASSLLASSFGSQRVRIVIVGGVLSALLLGLGGNFHAPYYVLKNGHEKYWYPDATRFIGYNPDTNDKTIHEFPSYSFIVSDLHGHLLDLPVVLTFLALLTSFIVFSKEKGEKLLITLGLGMLLGIMFMTNTWDFGIYLLVAGVTIAIHNLVKKKLSWDFLFETSKRLLTLLVAGLFIAMPFIINFSSIAQGVAFVNARTPIWQLTVLWGFPIVLTIFFIFKLVITRKIDLSKIFVFSLLIAAWILIFLPEFIFVKDIYIGSHHRANTMFKLTYQGFVIFYLASGYIIVSILLSIKKFLLKFLAVLASSIVIASILI
;
A
#
# COMPACT_ATOMS: atom_id res chain seq x y z
N MET A 1 -0.17 -24.98 15.27
CA MET A 1 -0.83 -24.89 13.95
C MET A 1 -2.26 -25.39 13.94
N LEU A 2 -2.56 -26.70 14.14
CA LEU A 2 -3.96 -27.18 14.05
C LEU A 2 -4.89 -26.49 15.06
N ALA A 3 -4.38 -26.20 16.27
CA ALA A 3 -5.08 -25.44 17.30
C ALA A 3 -5.35 -23.96 16.91
N ASP A 4 -4.61 -23.41 15.95
CA ASP A 4 -4.70 -21.99 15.54
C ASP A 4 -5.70 -21.77 14.40
N ILE A 5 -6.08 -22.84 13.68
CA ILE A 5 -7.02 -22.79 12.55
C ILE A 5 -8.36 -22.15 12.95
N PRO A 6 -9.00 -22.48 14.10
CA PRO A 6 -10.23 -21.84 14.51
C PRO A 6 -10.10 -20.31 14.67
N SER A 7 -8.99 -19.82 15.22
CA SER A 7 -8.73 -18.38 15.37
C SER A 7 -8.54 -17.69 14.02
N ILE A 8 -7.81 -18.32 13.10
CA ILE A 8 -7.63 -17.81 11.72
C ILE A 8 -8.98 -17.75 11.01
N PHE A 9 -9.79 -18.81 11.11
CA PHE A 9 -11.11 -18.87 10.48
C PHE A 9 -12.08 -17.84 11.07
N TYR A 10 -12.15 -17.71 12.39
CA TYR A 10 -13.01 -16.74 13.05
C TYR A 10 -12.61 -15.29 12.68
N TRP A 11 -11.31 -15.01 12.65
CA TRP A 11 -10.78 -13.72 12.18
C TRP A 11 -11.12 -13.46 10.72
N TRP A 12 -10.99 -14.46 9.85
CA TRP A 12 -11.42 -14.38 8.46
C TRP A 12 -12.91 -14.06 8.34
N VAL A 13 -13.79 -14.73 9.11
CA VAL A 13 -15.25 -14.46 9.10
C VAL A 13 -15.52 -12.99 9.42
N ILE A 14 -14.86 -12.43 10.44
CA ILE A 14 -15.01 -11.02 10.79
C ILE A 14 -14.61 -10.13 9.61
N LEU A 15 -13.42 -10.35 9.03
CA LEU A 15 -12.93 -9.54 7.90
C LEU A 15 -13.77 -9.71 6.64
N PHE A 16 -14.30 -10.91 6.40
CA PHE A 16 -15.23 -11.19 5.31
C PHE A 16 -16.55 -10.44 5.50
N SER A 17 -17.12 -10.45 6.71
CA SER A 17 -18.31 -9.68 7.06
C SER A 17 -18.08 -8.18 6.87
N LEU A 18 -16.94 -7.65 7.32
CA LEU A 18 -16.57 -6.25 7.08
C LEU A 18 -16.53 -5.92 5.59
N GLY A 19 -15.88 -6.77 4.77
CA GLY A 19 -15.87 -6.59 3.32
C GLY A 19 -17.27 -6.60 2.69
N LEU A 20 -18.11 -7.57 3.06
CA LEU A 20 -19.48 -7.65 2.55
C LEU A 20 -20.30 -6.41 2.89
N PHE A 21 -20.26 -5.95 4.15
CA PHE A 21 -21.03 -4.78 4.57
C PHE A 21 -20.47 -3.46 4.01
N SER A 22 -19.18 -3.39 3.74
CA SER A 22 -18.54 -2.22 3.10
C SER A 22 -18.68 -2.18 1.58
N PHE A 23 -19.10 -3.28 0.95
CA PHE A 23 -19.18 -3.36 -0.51
C PHE A 23 -20.01 -2.23 -1.14
N PRO A 24 -21.20 -1.84 -0.63
CA PRO A 24 -21.99 -0.76 -1.23
C PRO A 24 -21.25 0.59 -1.32
N LEU A 25 -20.55 0.97 -0.26
CA LEU A 25 -19.72 2.19 -0.27
C LEU A 25 -18.59 2.08 -1.28
N THR A 26 -17.83 0.98 -1.26
CA THR A 26 -16.71 0.82 -2.21
C THR A 26 -17.17 0.76 -3.66
N TRP A 27 -18.29 0.09 -3.92
CA TRP A 27 -18.96 0.06 -5.21
C TRP A 27 -19.31 1.47 -5.68
N SER A 28 -19.84 2.34 -4.81
CA SER A 28 -20.20 3.72 -5.20
C SER A 28 -19.00 4.53 -5.71
N LEU A 29 -17.80 4.28 -5.16
CA LEU A 29 -16.57 4.99 -5.51
C LEU A 29 -15.80 4.34 -6.67
N LEU A 30 -15.93 3.01 -6.81
CA LEU A 30 -15.10 2.18 -7.68
C LEU A 30 -15.92 1.31 -8.64
N ARG A 31 -17.20 1.60 -8.87
CA ARG A 31 -18.11 0.79 -9.72
C ARG A 31 -17.55 0.42 -11.10
N LYS A 32 -16.71 1.29 -11.67
CA LYS A 32 -16.08 1.14 -12.99
C LYS A 32 -14.85 0.22 -13.00
N PHE A 33 -14.36 -0.21 -11.84
CA PHE A 33 -13.26 -1.16 -11.74
C PHE A 33 -13.67 -2.53 -12.28
N PHE A 34 -12.67 -3.36 -12.59
CA PHE A 34 -12.87 -4.72 -13.09
C PHE A 34 -13.65 -5.59 -12.09
N ASP A 35 -13.39 -5.42 -10.80
CA ASP A 35 -14.08 -6.02 -9.64
C ASP A 35 -15.17 -5.11 -9.03
N SER A 36 -15.42 -3.92 -9.61
CA SER A 36 -16.32 -2.92 -9.01
C SER A 36 -15.99 -2.56 -7.55
N GLY A 37 -14.72 -2.64 -7.14
CA GLY A 37 -14.25 -2.21 -5.81
C GLY A 37 -14.29 -3.28 -4.71
N TYR A 38 -14.64 -4.53 -5.02
CA TYR A 38 -14.71 -5.60 -4.02
C TYR A 38 -13.36 -5.86 -3.33
N GLY A 39 -12.24 -5.84 -4.08
CA GLY A 39 -10.90 -6.09 -3.55
C GLY A 39 -10.44 -5.11 -2.46
N LEU A 40 -11.09 -3.94 -2.35
CA LEU A 40 -10.84 -2.92 -1.33
C LEU A 40 -11.91 -2.81 -0.25
N SER A 41 -13.01 -3.55 -0.39
CA SER A 41 -14.15 -3.47 0.53
C SER A 41 -13.76 -3.69 1.99
N LYS A 42 -12.93 -4.71 2.27
CA LYS A 42 -12.41 -5.00 3.62
C LYS A 42 -11.62 -3.83 4.21
N ILE A 43 -10.84 -3.13 3.39
CA ILE A 43 -10.02 -2.01 3.85
C ILE A 43 -10.91 -0.84 4.27
N PHE A 44 -11.93 -0.51 3.49
CA PHE A 44 -12.92 0.51 3.88
C PHE A 44 -13.65 0.15 5.17
N GLY A 45 -13.98 -1.14 5.36
CA GLY A 45 -14.59 -1.67 6.59
C GLY A 45 -13.69 -1.61 7.81
N ILE A 46 -12.37 -1.50 7.64
CA ILE A 46 -11.42 -1.32 8.74
C ILE A 46 -11.16 0.17 8.98
N ILE A 47 -10.77 0.90 7.93
CA ILE A 47 -10.30 2.28 8.03
C ILE A 47 -11.40 3.23 8.48
N VAL A 48 -12.59 3.18 7.88
CA VAL A 48 -13.64 4.17 8.16
C VAL A 48 -14.14 4.05 9.61
N PRO A 49 -14.52 2.86 10.10
CA PRO A 49 -14.85 2.69 11.53
C PRO A 49 -13.69 3.04 12.45
N SER A 50 -12.46 2.63 12.15
CA SER A 50 -11.29 2.92 13.00
C SER A 50 -11.00 4.42 13.10
N TYR A 51 -11.20 5.18 12.02
CA TYR A 51 -11.09 6.64 12.04
C TYR A 51 -12.17 7.30 12.90
N LEU A 52 -13.41 6.81 12.85
CA LEU A 52 -14.47 7.31 13.73
C LEU A 52 -14.16 6.99 15.21
N VAL A 53 -13.69 5.77 15.50
CA VAL A 53 -13.22 5.40 16.84
C VAL A 53 -12.10 6.33 17.31
N PHE A 54 -11.10 6.56 16.47
CA PHE A 54 -10.02 7.51 16.72
C PHE A 54 -10.57 8.90 17.07
N LEU A 55 -11.45 9.44 16.24
CA LEU A 55 -11.95 10.80 16.35
C LEU A 55 -12.73 11.01 17.66
N PHE A 56 -13.75 10.18 17.92
CA PHE A 56 -14.59 10.32 19.11
C PHE A 56 -13.81 10.05 20.40
N SER A 57 -12.85 9.12 20.39
CA SER A 57 -12.03 8.81 21.57
C SER A 57 -10.97 9.88 21.83
N THR A 58 -10.35 10.46 20.79
CA THR A 58 -9.39 11.57 20.95
C THR A 58 -10.08 12.85 21.44
N LEU A 59 -11.30 13.10 20.97
CA LEU A 59 -12.12 14.23 21.42
C LEU A 59 -12.78 14.00 22.79
N HIS A 60 -12.52 12.87 23.45
CA HIS A 60 -13.10 12.52 24.76
C HIS A 60 -14.64 12.50 24.77
N ILE A 61 -15.27 12.18 23.64
CA ILE A 61 -16.73 12.12 23.50
C ILE A 61 -17.27 10.76 23.97
N LEU A 62 -16.60 9.67 23.59
CA LEU A 62 -16.98 8.29 23.95
C LEU A 62 -15.75 7.48 24.38
N PRO A 63 -15.84 6.71 25.48
CA PRO A 63 -14.73 5.88 25.96
C PRO A 63 -14.48 4.68 25.04
N LEU A 64 -13.21 4.32 24.86
CA LEU A 64 -12.70 3.24 24.02
C LEU A 64 -12.97 1.85 24.62
N ASN A 65 -14.26 1.50 24.73
CA ASN A 65 -14.72 0.18 25.13
C ASN A 65 -15.34 -0.60 23.95
N GLN A 66 -15.63 -1.87 24.19
CA GLN A 66 -16.14 -2.76 23.14
C GLN A 66 -17.53 -2.35 22.64
N LEU A 67 -18.40 -1.85 23.52
CA LEU A 67 -19.73 -1.37 23.16
C LEU A 67 -19.67 -0.19 22.20
N PHE A 68 -18.80 0.78 22.47
CA PHE A 68 -18.55 1.92 21.59
C PHE A 68 -18.10 1.46 20.20
N ILE A 69 -17.14 0.53 20.14
CA ILE A 69 -16.67 -0.02 18.87
C ILE A 69 -17.83 -0.70 18.11
N PHE A 70 -18.60 -1.58 18.76
CA PHE A 70 -19.77 -2.20 18.11
C PHE A 70 -20.79 -1.16 17.63
N GLY A 71 -21.04 -0.10 18.39
CA GLY A 71 -21.90 1.01 17.99
C GLY A 71 -21.44 1.70 16.72
N ILE A 72 -20.14 2.02 16.60
CA ILE A 72 -19.57 2.62 15.39
C ILE A 72 -19.71 1.68 14.18
N PHE A 73 -19.40 0.39 14.34
CA PHE A 73 -19.58 -0.59 13.27
C PHE A 73 -21.05 -0.75 12.87
N ALA A 74 -21.99 -0.74 13.83
CA ALA A 74 -23.42 -0.81 13.53
C ALA A 74 -23.90 0.42 12.72
N ILE A 75 -23.51 1.63 13.13
CA ILE A 75 -23.82 2.86 12.37
C ILE A 75 -23.24 2.77 10.95
N TYR A 76 -21.98 2.34 10.83
CA TYR A 76 -21.33 2.19 9.53
C TYR A 76 -22.03 1.17 8.63
N ILE A 77 -22.49 0.04 9.17
CA ILE A 77 -23.28 -0.97 8.45
C ILE A 77 -24.63 -0.37 8.01
N ILE A 78 -25.31 0.39 8.87
CA ILE A 78 -26.58 1.05 8.53
C ILE A 78 -26.39 2.03 7.37
N LEU A 79 -25.32 2.85 7.40
CA LEU A 79 -25.02 3.79 6.32
C LEU A 79 -24.77 3.06 4.99
N ASN A 80 -24.04 1.95 5.01
CA ASN A 80 -23.85 1.11 3.82
C ASN A 80 -25.14 0.45 3.35
N PHE A 81 -26.00 0.02 4.28
CA PHE A 81 -27.30 -0.55 3.94
C PHE A 81 -28.20 0.48 3.26
N ILE A 82 -28.15 1.76 3.65
CA ILE A 82 -28.88 2.84 2.98
C ILE A 82 -28.39 3.00 1.52
N ILE A 83 -27.07 2.96 1.29
CA ILE A 83 -26.50 2.99 -0.06
C ILE A 83 -26.97 1.77 -0.86
N TYR A 84 -26.95 0.58 -0.26
CA TYR A 84 -27.42 -0.64 -0.88
C TYR A 84 -28.91 -0.59 -1.24
N ALA A 85 -29.77 -0.17 -0.31
CA ALA A 85 -31.21 -0.12 -0.51
C ALA A 85 -31.60 0.80 -1.68
N LYS A 86 -30.90 1.93 -1.84
CA LYS A 86 -31.09 2.86 -2.97
C LYS A 86 -30.65 2.29 -4.32
N ASN A 87 -29.74 1.32 -4.34
CA ASN A 87 -29.09 0.79 -5.55
C ASN A 87 -29.17 -0.75 -5.65
N ASN A 88 -30.18 -1.36 -5.01
CA ASN A 88 -30.19 -2.80 -4.72
C ASN A 88 -30.23 -3.67 -5.99
N THR A 89 -30.93 -3.23 -7.04
CA THR A 89 -31.06 -3.91 -8.32
C THR A 89 -29.70 -3.99 -9.02
N GLU A 90 -29.02 -2.85 -9.16
CA GLU A 90 -27.71 -2.73 -9.81
C GLU A 90 -26.63 -3.51 -9.04
N ILE A 91 -26.60 -3.37 -7.71
CA ILE A 91 -25.63 -4.09 -6.88
C ILE A 91 -25.83 -5.61 -6.97
N LYS A 92 -27.08 -6.10 -6.89
CA LYS A 92 -27.36 -7.55 -7.02
C LYS A 92 -26.97 -8.08 -8.39
N GLU A 93 -27.24 -7.32 -9.45
CA GLU A 93 -26.87 -7.71 -10.81
C GLU A 93 -25.35 -7.80 -10.99
N ILE A 94 -24.62 -6.78 -10.51
CA ILE A 94 -23.15 -6.75 -10.55
C ILE A 94 -22.57 -7.91 -9.74
N PHE A 95 -23.10 -8.14 -8.54
CA PHE A 95 -22.64 -9.23 -7.67
C PHE A 95 -22.79 -10.60 -8.35
N ARG A 96 -23.93 -10.85 -9.01
CA ARG A 96 -24.15 -12.08 -9.80
C ARG A 96 -23.19 -12.19 -10.98
N LYS A 97 -23.00 -11.11 -11.75
CA LYS A 97 -22.13 -11.12 -12.94
C LYS A 97 -20.65 -11.29 -12.60
N LYS A 98 -20.20 -10.75 -11.46
CA LYS A 98 -18.78 -10.71 -11.08
C LYS A 98 -18.40 -11.69 -9.96
N LEU A 99 -19.32 -12.56 -9.52
CA LEU A 99 -19.09 -13.52 -8.43
C LEU A 99 -17.76 -14.29 -8.57
N LYS A 100 -17.41 -14.76 -9.78
CA LYS A 100 -16.15 -15.49 -10.02
C LYS A 100 -14.90 -14.63 -9.76
N ILE A 101 -14.97 -13.33 -10.02
CA ILE A 101 -13.88 -12.39 -9.72
C ILE A 101 -13.80 -12.17 -8.21
N PHE A 102 -14.94 -12.02 -7.54
CA PHE A 102 -14.97 -11.84 -6.08
C PHE A 102 -14.45 -13.07 -5.34
N LEU A 103 -14.78 -14.27 -5.83
CA LEU A 103 -14.23 -15.52 -5.30
C LEU A 103 -12.72 -15.63 -5.52
N LEU A 104 -12.20 -15.14 -6.64
CA LEU A 104 -10.75 -15.08 -6.87
C LEU A 104 -10.07 -14.09 -5.91
N GLU A 105 -10.66 -12.91 -5.71
CA GLU A 105 -10.12 -11.92 -4.76
C GLU A 105 -10.19 -12.42 -3.32
N GLU A 106 -11.26 -13.12 -2.96
CA GLU A 106 -11.39 -13.78 -1.66
C GLU A 106 -10.35 -14.89 -1.50
N PHE A 107 -10.11 -15.68 -2.54
CA PHE A 107 -9.05 -16.68 -2.54
C PHE A 107 -7.68 -16.04 -2.36
N LEU A 108 -7.36 -14.95 -3.07
CA LEU A 108 -6.08 -14.22 -2.90
C LEU A 108 -5.94 -13.69 -1.47
N PHE A 109 -7.02 -13.13 -0.91
CA PHE A 109 -7.04 -12.64 0.46
C PHE A 109 -6.80 -13.77 1.47
N ILE A 110 -7.57 -14.86 1.38
CA ILE A 110 -7.43 -16.04 2.27
C ILE A 110 -6.04 -16.67 2.11
N ALA A 111 -5.53 -16.78 0.89
CA ALA A 111 -4.21 -17.34 0.64
C ALA A 111 -3.12 -16.51 1.34
N GLY A 112 -3.17 -15.18 1.25
CA GLY A 112 -2.24 -14.31 1.97
C GLY A 112 -2.40 -14.40 3.49
N LEU A 113 -3.64 -14.34 3.98
CA LEU A 113 -3.95 -14.46 5.41
C LEU A 113 -3.43 -15.79 5.98
N PHE A 114 -3.76 -16.90 5.34
CA PHE A 114 -3.39 -18.22 5.81
C PHE A 114 -1.89 -18.48 5.67
N ALA A 115 -1.29 -18.13 4.53
CA ALA A 115 0.15 -18.36 4.30
C ALA A 115 1.00 -17.63 5.33
N TRP A 116 0.72 -16.35 5.60
CA TRP A 116 1.51 -15.62 6.59
C TRP A 116 1.18 -16.04 8.02
N SER A 117 -0.09 -16.33 8.33
CA SER A 117 -0.45 -16.87 9.65
C SER A 117 0.24 -18.20 9.92
N TYR A 118 0.41 -19.04 8.90
CA TYR A 118 1.15 -20.30 8.99
C TYR A 118 2.63 -20.08 9.31
N VAL A 119 3.29 -19.15 8.59
CA VAL A 119 4.69 -18.78 8.87
C VAL A 119 4.82 -18.29 10.32
N ARG A 120 3.94 -17.37 10.75
CA ARG A 120 3.95 -16.81 12.11
C ARG A 120 3.61 -17.83 13.18
N ALA A 121 2.81 -18.85 12.91
CA ALA A 121 2.52 -19.91 13.88
C ALA A 121 3.76 -20.71 14.30
N HIS A 122 4.82 -20.73 13.50
CA HIS A 122 6.08 -21.41 13.83
C HIS A 122 7.00 -20.55 14.71
N GLN A 123 6.86 -19.23 14.64
CA GLN A 123 7.65 -18.29 15.44
C GLN A 123 6.80 -17.07 15.82
N PRO A 124 5.80 -17.23 16.71
CA PRO A 124 4.81 -16.19 17.00
C PRO A 124 5.31 -15.13 17.99
N ASP A 125 6.50 -15.33 18.57
CA ASP A 125 7.04 -14.46 19.60
C ASP A 125 7.36 -13.05 19.07
N ILE A 126 7.34 -12.10 20.01
CA ILE A 126 7.59 -10.67 19.77
C ILE A 126 9.06 -10.30 20.02
N ARG A 127 9.99 -11.25 19.95
CA ARG A 127 11.41 -10.97 20.18
C ARG A 127 12.07 -10.45 18.90
N GLY A 128 13.01 -9.53 19.09
CA GLY A 128 13.82 -8.94 18.03
C GLY A 128 13.19 -7.72 17.37
N LEU A 129 14.06 -6.82 16.91
CA LEU A 129 13.72 -5.59 16.20
C LEU A 129 12.60 -4.79 16.89
N GLU A 130 11.54 -4.44 16.18
CA GLU A 130 10.53 -3.49 16.65
C GLU A 130 9.24 -4.15 17.17
N LYS A 131 9.12 -5.49 17.07
CA LYS A 131 7.90 -6.23 17.46
C LYS A 131 7.41 -5.94 18.86
N PHE A 132 8.33 -5.84 19.83
CA PHE A 132 8.00 -5.56 21.21
C PHE A 132 7.35 -4.17 21.36
N MET A 133 7.91 -3.16 20.68
CA MET A 133 7.35 -1.80 20.64
C MET A 133 5.96 -1.81 20.01
N ASP A 134 5.81 -2.40 18.82
CA ASP A 134 4.53 -2.46 18.11
C ASP A 134 3.45 -3.17 18.92
N PHE A 135 3.79 -4.32 19.49
CA PHE A 135 2.85 -5.09 20.30
C PHE A 135 2.44 -4.30 21.54
N GLY A 136 3.38 -3.65 22.21
CA GLY A 136 3.03 -2.90 23.40
C GLY A 136 2.30 -1.58 23.07
N PHE A 137 2.46 -0.96 21.89
CA PHE A 137 1.62 0.14 21.43
C PHE A 137 0.16 -0.32 21.29
N ILE A 138 -0.07 -1.47 20.66
CA ILE A 138 -1.39 -2.09 20.58
C ILE A 138 -1.95 -2.33 21.99
N ASN A 139 -1.16 -2.89 22.91
CA ASN A 139 -1.61 -3.12 24.29
C ASN A 139 -1.88 -1.84 25.07
N SER A 140 -1.12 -0.77 24.82
CA SER A 140 -1.38 0.54 25.42
C SER A 140 -2.76 1.04 24.99
N ILE A 141 -3.04 1.02 23.69
CA ILE A 141 -4.35 1.38 23.12
C ILE A 141 -5.47 0.50 23.67
N LEU A 142 -5.25 -0.82 23.82
CA LEU A 142 -6.27 -1.72 24.36
C LEU A 142 -6.67 -1.40 25.80
N ARG A 143 -5.73 -0.89 26.61
CA ARG A 143 -5.94 -0.50 28.02
C ARG A 143 -6.44 0.94 28.17
N SER A 144 -6.32 1.78 27.15
CA SER A 144 -6.77 3.16 27.19
C SER A 144 -8.29 3.28 27.20
N GLU A 145 -8.79 4.23 28.00
CA GLU A 145 -10.19 4.69 27.95
C GLU A 145 -10.37 5.80 26.91
N PHE A 146 -9.40 6.71 26.78
CA PHE A 146 -9.39 7.76 25.75
C PHE A 146 -8.02 7.81 25.06
N LEU A 147 -7.99 8.44 23.88
CA LEU A 147 -6.77 8.63 23.09
C LEU A 147 -6.25 10.07 23.27
N PRO A 148 -4.93 10.32 23.12
CA PRO A 148 -3.86 9.38 22.75
C PRO A 148 -3.49 8.38 23.87
N PRO A 149 -2.97 7.20 23.51
CA PRO A 149 -2.61 6.17 24.48
C PRO A 149 -1.38 6.56 25.32
N ALA A 150 -1.27 5.98 26.51
CA ALA A 150 -0.10 6.19 27.38
C ALA A 150 1.17 5.63 26.74
N ASP A 151 2.29 6.31 26.95
CA ASP A 151 3.59 5.81 26.49
C ASP A 151 4.05 4.65 27.37
N MET A 152 4.52 3.57 26.73
CA MET A 152 4.99 2.38 27.45
C MET A 152 6.37 2.55 28.10
N TRP A 153 7.14 3.53 27.65
CA TRP A 153 8.51 3.82 28.09
C TRP A 153 8.56 5.07 28.97
N ALA A 154 7.66 6.02 28.77
CA ALA A 154 7.63 7.30 29.48
C ALA A 154 6.36 7.45 30.36
N ALA A 155 6.48 7.08 31.63
CA ALA A 155 5.38 7.19 32.59
C ALA A 155 4.80 8.63 32.67
N GLY A 156 3.47 8.73 32.62
CA GLY A 156 2.75 10.02 32.61
C GLY A 156 2.81 10.78 31.29
N LYS A 157 3.41 10.21 30.24
CA LYS A 157 3.40 10.74 28.87
C LYS A 157 2.52 9.89 27.95
N THR A 158 2.23 10.43 26.78
CA THR A 158 1.48 9.76 25.71
C THR A 158 2.44 9.38 24.58
N ILE A 159 2.07 8.38 23.78
CA ILE A 159 2.93 7.91 22.68
C ILE A 159 3.14 9.04 21.67
N ASN A 160 4.40 9.48 21.49
CA ASN A 160 4.79 10.43 20.46
C ASN A 160 5.35 9.74 19.21
N TYR A 161 4.49 8.99 18.53
CA TYR A 161 4.81 8.20 17.34
C TYR A 161 3.58 8.07 16.43
N TYR A 162 3.73 7.65 15.17
CA TYR A 162 2.57 7.30 14.33
C TYR A 162 1.97 5.96 14.77
N TRP A 163 0.79 5.97 15.41
CA TRP A 163 0.18 4.78 16.00
C TRP A 163 -1.22 4.45 15.49
N PHE A 164 -1.73 5.14 14.46
CA PHE A 164 -3.07 4.87 13.92
C PHE A 164 -3.18 3.46 13.33
N GLY A 165 -2.11 2.92 12.74
CA GLY A 165 -2.09 1.52 12.30
C GLY A 165 -2.21 0.53 13.45
N HIS A 166 -1.55 0.80 14.58
CA HIS A 166 -1.68 0.02 15.80
C HIS A 166 -3.11 0.15 16.36
N LEU A 167 -3.74 1.32 16.24
CA LEU A 167 -5.16 1.51 16.58
C LEU A 167 -6.07 0.64 15.71
N MET A 168 -5.86 0.57 14.39
CA MET A 168 -6.65 -0.32 13.52
C MET A 168 -6.58 -1.77 14.00
N THR A 169 -5.38 -2.21 14.40
CA THR A 169 -5.16 -3.55 14.96
C THR A 169 -5.88 -3.73 16.31
N ALA A 170 -5.81 -2.73 17.19
CA ALA A 170 -6.47 -2.76 18.50
C ALA A 170 -8.01 -2.76 18.37
N VAL A 171 -8.57 -1.99 17.43
CA VAL A 171 -10.01 -1.96 17.14
C VAL A 171 -10.49 -3.33 16.68
N LEU A 172 -9.79 -3.98 15.75
CA LEU A 172 -10.12 -5.34 15.31
C LEU A 172 -9.94 -6.38 16.43
N THR A 173 -8.95 -6.17 17.30
CA THR A 173 -8.75 -7.01 18.49
C THR A 173 -9.95 -6.92 19.44
N LYS A 174 -10.42 -5.70 19.78
CA LYS A 174 -11.64 -5.54 20.60
C LYS A 174 -12.90 -6.03 19.89
N LEU A 175 -13.02 -5.80 18.58
CA LEU A 175 -14.18 -6.24 17.79
C LEU A 175 -14.30 -7.78 17.79
N SER A 176 -13.18 -8.47 17.65
CA SER A 176 -13.14 -9.94 17.62
C SER A 176 -13.18 -10.59 19.00
N GLY A 177 -12.67 -9.93 20.05
CA GLY A 177 -12.48 -10.55 21.36
C GLY A 177 -11.38 -11.62 21.38
N ILE A 178 -10.61 -11.77 20.30
CA ILE A 178 -9.44 -12.66 20.25
C ILE A 178 -8.29 -11.99 21.06
N PRO A 179 -7.51 -12.75 21.84
CA PRO A 179 -6.36 -12.22 22.56
C PRO A 179 -5.36 -11.47 21.65
N GLY A 180 -4.83 -10.35 22.14
CA GLY A 180 -3.89 -9.49 21.40
C GLY A 180 -2.66 -10.22 20.87
N ALA A 181 -2.15 -11.22 21.60
CA ALA A 181 -1.00 -12.03 21.19
C ALA A 181 -1.25 -12.82 19.89
N ILE A 182 -2.51 -13.19 19.63
CA ILE A 182 -2.91 -13.89 18.41
C ILE A 182 -3.20 -12.85 17.31
N THR A 183 -3.97 -11.79 17.62
CA THR A 183 -4.37 -10.80 16.61
C THR A 183 -3.19 -10.01 16.04
N TYR A 184 -2.11 -9.81 16.81
CA TYR A 184 -0.84 -9.27 16.29
C TYR A 184 -0.34 -10.07 15.08
N ASN A 185 -0.29 -11.39 15.21
CA ASN A 185 0.19 -12.28 14.16
C ASN A 185 -0.83 -12.41 13.01
N LEU A 186 -2.13 -12.45 13.31
CA LEU A 186 -3.20 -12.49 12.31
C LEU A 186 -3.23 -11.21 11.46
N MET A 187 -2.94 -10.05 12.06
CA MET A 187 -2.91 -8.77 11.34
C MET A 187 -1.82 -8.74 10.26
N LEU A 188 -0.67 -9.36 10.49
CA LEU A 188 0.37 -9.50 9.45
C LEU A 188 -0.16 -10.26 8.23
N GLY A 189 -0.87 -11.37 8.46
CA GLY A 189 -1.55 -12.11 7.40
C GLY A 189 -2.67 -11.32 6.73
N THR A 190 -3.42 -10.54 7.51
CA THR A 190 -4.44 -9.61 6.97
C THR A 190 -3.82 -8.62 6.01
N ILE A 191 -2.69 -7.99 6.37
CA ILE A 191 -2.01 -7.02 5.50
C ILE A 191 -1.55 -7.69 4.20
N LEU A 192 -0.99 -8.90 4.26
CA LEU A 192 -0.60 -9.63 3.04
C LEU A 192 -1.83 -9.96 2.17
N GLY A 193 -2.89 -10.50 2.75
CA GLY A 193 -4.13 -10.80 2.03
C GLY A 193 -4.72 -9.57 1.35
N LEU A 194 -4.80 -8.43 2.07
CA LEU A 194 -5.28 -7.15 1.54
C LEU A 194 -4.36 -6.61 0.44
N THR A 195 -3.05 -6.80 0.57
CA THR A 195 -2.07 -6.41 -0.45
C THR A 195 -2.34 -7.15 -1.76
N LEU A 196 -2.53 -8.48 -1.69
CA LEU A 196 -2.80 -9.31 -2.86
C LEU A 196 -4.14 -8.94 -3.55
N SER A 197 -5.22 -8.78 -2.77
CA SER A 197 -6.53 -8.43 -3.34
C SER A 197 -6.54 -7.03 -3.96
N SER A 198 -5.94 -6.05 -3.28
CA SER A 198 -5.90 -4.65 -3.74
C SER A 198 -5.06 -4.48 -4.99
N ALA A 199 -3.88 -5.11 -5.04
CA ALA A 199 -3.01 -5.07 -6.21
C ALA A 199 -3.67 -5.73 -7.42
N PHE A 200 -4.35 -6.86 -7.22
CA PHE A 200 -5.17 -7.48 -8.26
C PHE A 200 -6.26 -6.53 -8.76
N SER A 201 -7.03 -5.91 -7.86
CA SER A 201 -8.13 -5.00 -8.20
C SER A 201 -7.66 -3.81 -9.05
N ILE A 202 -6.55 -3.16 -8.67
CA ILE A 202 -5.99 -2.01 -9.40
C ILE A 202 -5.43 -2.44 -10.76
N ALA A 203 -4.54 -3.44 -10.80
CA ALA A 203 -3.85 -3.84 -12.01
C ALA A 203 -4.81 -4.45 -13.05
N SER A 204 -5.77 -5.26 -12.60
CA SER A 204 -6.81 -5.82 -13.47
C SER A 204 -7.72 -4.72 -14.04
N SER A 205 -8.06 -3.70 -13.25
CA SER A 205 -8.84 -2.55 -13.73
C SER A 205 -8.10 -1.73 -14.79
N LEU A 206 -6.81 -1.48 -14.61
CA LEU A 206 -5.97 -0.81 -15.61
C LEU A 206 -5.88 -1.63 -16.91
N LEU A 207 -5.68 -2.95 -16.82
CA LEU A 207 -5.64 -3.85 -17.97
C LEU A 207 -6.98 -3.92 -18.70
N ALA A 208 -8.09 -4.06 -17.97
CA ALA A 208 -9.43 -4.08 -18.54
C ALA A 208 -9.75 -2.77 -19.27
N SER A 209 -9.31 -1.64 -18.73
CA SER A 209 -9.46 -0.32 -19.36
C SER A 209 -8.64 -0.19 -20.66
N SER A 210 -7.39 -0.65 -20.68
CA SER A 210 -6.54 -0.55 -21.89
C SER A 210 -6.86 -1.58 -22.98
N PHE A 211 -7.32 -2.79 -22.61
CA PHE A 211 -7.43 -3.92 -23.54
C PHE A 211 -8.85 -4.49 -23.69
N GLY A 212 -9.81 -3.93 -22.96
CA GLY A 212 -11.20 -4.37 -22.93
C GLY A 212 -11.46 -5.47 -21.89
N SER A 213 -12.56 -5.33 -21.15
CA SER A 213 -13.00 -6.28 -20.11
C SER A 213 -13.29 -7.69 -20.64
N GLN A 214 -13.53 -7.85 -21.94
CA GLN A 214 -13.78 -9.14 -22.56
C GLN A 214 -12.55 -10.06 -22.59
N ARG A 215 -11.33 -9.50 -22.46
CA ARG A 215 -10.08 -10.27 -22.39
C ARG A 215 -9.80 -10.77 -20.97
N VAL A 216 -10.81 -11.37 -20.34
CA VAL A 216 -10.84 -11.75 -18.91
C VAL A 216 -9.58 -12.50 -18.46
N ARG A 217 -9.14 -13.51 -19.23
CA ARG A 217 -7.95 -14.30 -18.87
C ARG A 217 -6.68 -13.46 -18.76
N ILE A 218 -6.48 -12.54 -19.71
CA ILE A 218 -5.29 -11.68 -19.74
C ILE A 218 -5.32 -10.67 -18.59
N VAL A 219 -6.51 -10.10 -18.34
CA VAL A 219 -6.76 -9.18 -17.22
C VAL A 219 -6.47 -9.86 -15.88
N ILE A 220 -6.96 -11.09 -15.69
CA ILE A 220 -6.72 -11.88 -14.48
C ILE A 220 -5.23 -12.19 -14.32
N VAL A 221 -4.57 -12.70 -15.36
CA VAL A 221 -3.14 -13.06 -15.29
C VAL A 221 -2.28 -11.86 -14.92
N GLY A 222 -2.52 -10.70 -15.53
CA GLY A 222 -1.76 -9.50 -15.19
C GLY A 222 -2.07 -8.95 -13.81
N GLY A 223 -3.33 -9.05 -13.36
CA GLY A 223 -3.72 -8.69 -11.99
C GLY A 223 -3.03 -9.57 -10.93
N VAL A 224 -3.06 -10.89 -11.12
CA VAL A 224 -2.41 -11.86 -10.23
C VAL A 224 -0.90 -11.66 -10.23
N LEU A 225 -0.30 -11.39 -11.40
CA LEU A 225 1.12 -11.12 -11.50
C LEU A 225 1.54 -9.88 -10.69
N SER A 226 0.81 -8.77 -10.79
CA SER A 226 1.04 -7.59 -9.94
C SER A 226 0.85 -7.89 -8.45
N ALA A 227 -0.16 -8.68 -8.09
CA ALA A 227 -0.40 -9.07 -6.70
C ALA A 227 0.77 -9.86 -6.12
N LEU A 228 1.22 -10.91 -6.81
CA LEU A 228 2.34 -11.74 -6.36
C LEU A 228 3.65 -10.96 -6.30
N LEU A 229 3.95 -10.15 -7.32
CA LEU A 229 5.16 -9.33 -7.32
C LEU A 229 5.15 -8.31 -6.19
N LEU A 230 4.01 -7.66 -5.91
CA LEU A 230 3.94 -6.70 -4.81
C LEU A 230 4.09 -7.37 -3.45
N GLY A 231 3.43 -8.51 -3.22
CA GLY A 231 3.47 -9.18 -1.92
C GLY A 231 4.78 -9.93 -1.65
N LEU A 232 5.37 -10.53 -2.69
CA LEU A 232 6.45 -11.51 -2.55
C LEU A 232 7.73 -11.15 -3.31
N GLY A 233 7.71 -10.13 -4.17
CA GLY A 233 8.88 -9.71 -4.93
C GLY A 233 9.99 -9.15 -4.05
N GLY A 234 11.22 -9.62 -4.25
CA GLY A 234 12.47 -9.06 -3.77
C GLY A 234 13.20 -8.30 -4.87
N ASN A 235 14.49 -8.00 -4.69
CA ASN A 235 15.33 -7.30 -5.68
C ASN A 235 16.41 -8.25 -6.27
N PHE A 236 17.30 -7.77 -7.15
CA PHE A 236 18.34 -8.64 -7.72
C PHE A 236 19.49 -8.97 -6.77
N HIS A 237 19.49 -8.45 -5.54
CA HIS A 237 20.56 -8.75 -4.57
C HIS A 237 20.60 -10.24 -4.24
N ALA A 238 19.44 -10.84 -3.88
CA ALA A 238 19.35 -12.25 -3.54
C ALA A 238 19.86 -13.17 -4.67
N PRO A 239 19.31 -13.13 -5.90
CA PRO A 239 19.79 -14.00 -6.97
C PRO A 239 21.25 -13.74 -7.33
N TYR A 240 21.73 -12.49 -7.31
CA TYR A 240 23.13 -12.18 -7.61
C TYR A 240 24.09 -12.79 -6.59
N TYR A 241 23.84 -12.62 -5.29
CA TYR A 241 24.73 -13.11 -4.24
C TYR A 241 24.62 -14.62 -4.01
N VAL A 242 23.43 -15.20 -4.19
CA VAL A 242 23.24 -16.66 -4.18
C VAL A 242 24.05 -17.30 -5.32
N LEU A 243 24.05 -16.73 -6.53
CA LEU A 243 24.85 -17.22 -7.65
C LEU A 243 26.36 -17.01 -7.43
N LYS A 244 26.75 -15.88 -6.84
CA LYS A 244 28.16 -15.52 -6.63
C LYS A 244 28.81 -16.31 -5.49
N ASN A 245 28.12 -16.45 -4.36
CA ASN A 245 28.69 -16.95 -3.11
C ASN A 245 28.09 -18.29 -2.64
N GLY A 246 26.98 -18.74 -3.25
CA GLY A 246 26.21 -19.89 -2.80
C GLY A 246 25.11 -19.51 -1.80
N HIS A 247 23.98 -20.23 -1.85
CA HIS A 247 22.79 -19.96 -1.03
C HIS A 247 23.03 -20.07 0.49
N GLU A 248 23.90 -20.99 0.92
CA GLU A 248 24.20 -21.20 2.35
C GLU A 248 24.89 -20.00 3.01
N LYS A 249 25.53 -19.13 2.21
CA LYS A 249 26.21 -17.93 2.69
C LYS A 249 25.34 -16.67 2.58
N TYR A 250 24.12 -16.80 2.09
CA TYR A 250 23.23 -15.67 1.89
C TYR A 250 22.44 -15.36 3.16
N TRP A 251 22.48 -14.11 3.60
CA TRP A 251 21.67 -13.63 4.70
C TRP A 251 20.67 -12.59 4.19
N TYR A 252 19.37 -12.86 4.31
CA TYR A 252 18.31 -12.03 3.71
C TYR A 252 18.35 -10.53 4.10
N PRO A 253 18.80 -10.11 5.31
CA PRO A 253 19.01 -8.71 5.67
C PRO A 253 20.07 -7.98 4.84
N ASP A 254 20.98 -8.69 4.17
CA ASP A 254 22.00 -8.07 3.33
C ASP A 254 21.36 -7.32 2.15
N ALA A 255 20.23 -7.82 1.65
CA ALA A 255 19.48 -7.18 0.56
C ALA A 255 18.83 -5.85 0.92
N THR A 256 18.84 -5.45 2.21
CA THR A 256 18.30 -4.18 2.70
C THR A 256 19.36 -3.30 3.36
N ARG A 257 20.50 -3.89 3.76
CA ARG A 257 21.70 -3.23 4.26
C ARG A 257 22.83 -3.45 3.25
N PHE A 258 22.64 -2.91 2.06
CA PHE A 258 23.59 -3.08 0.96
C PHE A 258 24.42 -1.82 0.70
N ILE A 259 23.73 -0.68 0.57
CA ILE A 259 24.36 0.61 0.26
C ILE A 259 25.21 1.07 1.45
N GLY A 260 26.50 1.22 1.19
CA GLY A 260 27.52 1.53 2.19
C GLY A 260 27.93 0.35 3.09
N TYR A 261 27.34 -0.83 2.95
CA TYR A 261 27.76 -2.04 3.66
C TYR A 261 28.63 -2.96 2.81
N ASN A 262 28.45 -2.92 1.50
CA ASN A 262 29.24 -3.74 0.58
C ASN A 262 29.61 -2.96 -0.70
N PRO A 263 30.80 -2.33 -0.78
CA PRO A 263 31.82 -2.27 0.27
C PRO A 263 31.40 -1.37 1.44
N ASP A 264 32.09 -1.54 2.56
CA ASP A 264 31.91 -0.73 3.77
C ASP A 264 32.29 0.74 3.52
N THR A 265 31.39 1.67 3.82
CA THR A 265 31.60 3.12 3.74
C THR A 265 30.92 3.85 4.90
N ASN A 266 31.22 5.15 5.04
CA ASN A 266 30.59 6.01 6.05
C ASN A 266 29.12 6.38 5.73
N ASP A 267 28.60 6.04 4.55
CA ASP A 267 27.22 6.33 4.13
C ASP A 267 26.36 5.07 4.18
N LYS A 268 25.95 4.73 5.40
CA LYS A 268 25.18 3.53 5.71
C LYS A 268 23.69 3.79 5.57
N THR A 269 23.06 3.27 4.52
CA THR A 269 21.62 3.48 4.29
C THR A 269 20.79 2.20 4.50
N ILE A 270 19.49 2.37 4.67
CA ILE A 270 18.52 1.29 4.77
C ILE A 270 17.53 1.46 3.62
N HIS A 271 17.18 0.37 2.97
CA HIS A 271 16.09 0.30 2.01
C HIS A 271 15.35 -1.01 2.23
N GLU A 272 14.02 -1.00 2.14
CA GLU A 272 13.22 -2.20 2.28
C GLU A 272 12.22 -2.29 1.12
N PHE A 273 11.64 -3.47 0.96
CA PHE A 273 10.59 -3.77 -0.01
C PHE A 273 9.56 -4.67 0.67
N PRO A 274 8.31 -4.73 0.17
CA PRO A 274 7.21 -5.33 0.94
C PRO A 274 7.46 -6.76 1.44
N SER A 275 8.04 -7.64 0.61
CA SER A 275 8.32 -9.02 1.01
C SER A 275 9.30 -9.10 2.19
N TYR A 276 10.30 -8.21 2.25
CA TYR A 276 11.20 -8.09 3.39
C TYR A 276 10.45 -7.69 4.67
N SER A 277 9.53 -6.71 4.59
CA SER A 277 8.71 -6.28 5.74
C SER A 277 7.82 -7.41 6.26
N PHE A 278 7.25 -8.23 5.36
CA PHE A 278 6.55 -9.44 5.77
C PHE A 278 7.50 -10.39 6.49
N ILE A 279 8.63 -10.77 5.90
CA ILE A 279 9.62 -11.70 6.50
C ILE A 279 10.04 -11.25 7.91
N VAL A 280 10.35 -9.96 8.07
CA VAL A 280 10.68 -9.38 9.38
C VAL A 280 9.51 -9.50 10.35
N SER A 281 8.28 -9.31 9.88
CA SER A 281 7.05 -9.47 10.66
C SER A 281 6.92 -8.50 11.83
N ASP A 282 7.39 -7.27 11.62
CA ASP A 282 7.14 -6.15 12.52
C ASP A 282 5.87 -5.45 12.03
N LEU A 283 4.87 -5.25 12.89
CA LEU A 283 3.71 -4.39 12.59
C LEU A 283 4.12 -2.91 12.65
N HIS A 284 5.18 -2.56 11.94
CA HIS A 284 5.68 -1.21 11.85
C HIS A 284 4.76 -0.36 10.96
N GLY A 285 4.82 0.97 11.13
CA GLY A 285 3.93 1.90 10.45
C GLY A 285 3.87 1.76 8.92
N HIS A 286 4.99 1.51 8.22
CA HIS A 286 4.98 1.36 6.75
C HIS A 286 4.24 0.09 6.28
N LEU A 287 4.30 -0.99 7.06
CA LEU A 287 3.58 -2.22 6.77
C LEU A 287 2.09 -2.07 7.09
N LEU A 288 1.78 -1.46 8.24
CA LEU A 288 0.40 -1.13 8.64
C LEU A 288 -0.28 -0.13 7.68
N ASP A 289 0.49 0.77 7.07
CA ASP A 289 -0.02 1.76 6.10
C ASP A 289 -0.20 1.18 4.70
N LEU A 290 0.39 0.02 4.37
CA LEU A 290 0.32 -0.57 3.04
C LEU A 290 -1.13 -0.76 2.50
N PRO A 291 -2.13 -1.19 3.30
CA PRO A 291 -3.53 -1.20 2.85
C PRO A 291 -4.09 0.20 2.55
N VAL A 292 -3.69 1.23 3.31
CA VAL A 292 -4.10 2.63 3.11
C VAL A 292 -3.50 3.16 1.80
N VAL A 293 -2.22 2.89 1.58
CA VAL A 293 -1.47 3.17 0.36
C VAL A 293 -2.15 2.59 -0.88
N LEU A 294 -2.51 1.32 -0.86
CA LEU A 294 -3.15 0.68 -2.01
C LEU A 294 -4.56 1.23 -2.25
N THR A 295 -5.28 1.58 -1.19
CA THR A 295 -6.57 2.28 -1.31
C THR A 295 -6.40 3.66 -1.93
N PHE A 296 -5.34 4.39 -1.57
CA PHE A 296 -5.03 5.69 -2.17
C PHE A 296 -4.72 5.56 -3.66
N LEU A 297 -3.87 4.59 -4.04
CA LEU A 297 -3.53 4.33 -5.44
C LEU A 297 -4.75 3.89 -6.27
N ALA A 298 -5.69 3.17 -5.67
CA ALA A 298 -6.95 2.83 -6.33
C ALA A 298 -7.88 4.03 -6.50
N LEU A 299 -8.07 4.86 -5.48
CA LEU A 299 -8.84 6.09 -5.63
C LEU A 299 -8.20 7.04 -6.66
N LEU A 300 -6.87 7.10 -6.71
CA LEU A 300 -6.13 7.88 -7.70
C LEU A 300 -6.29 7.31 -9.11
N THR A 301 -6.29 5.97 -9.24
CA THR A 301 -6.63 5.26 -10.48
C THR A 301 -8.05 5.61 -10.93
N SER A 302 -9.03 5.56 -10.01
CA SER A 302 -10.41 5.95 -10.28
C SER A 302 -10.49 7.38 -10.79
N PHE A 303 -9.85 8.32 -10.08
CA PHE A 303 -9.83 9.73 -10.43
C PHE A 303 -9.31 10.00 -11.86
N ILE A 304 -8.20 9.38 -12.24
CA ILE A 304 -7.49 9.66 -13.49
C ILE A 304 -8.12 8.90 -14.67
N VAL A 305 -8.47 7.63 -14.47
CA VAL A 305 -8.86 6.72 -15.55
C VAL A 305 -10.39 6.64 -15.73
N PHE A 306 -11.15 6.66 -14.63
CA PHE A 306 -12.56 6.27 -14.65
C PHE A 306 -13.54 7.41 -14.35
N SER A 307 -13.15 8.39 -13.55
CA SER A 307 -14.03 9.49 -13.15
C SER A 307 -14.19 10.54 -14.24
N LYS A 308 -15.44 10.85 -14.59
CA LYS A 308 -15.77 11.85 -15.63
C LYS A 308 -16.54 13.03 -15.08
N GLU A 309 -17.44 12.77 -14.14
CA GLU A 309 -18.34 13.77 -13.59
C GLU A 309 -17.66 14.62 -12.52
N LYS A 310 -18.06 15.90 -12.44
CA LYS A 310 -17.45 16.86 -11.50
C LYS A 310 -17.71 16.46 -10.03
N GLY A 311 -18.90 15.97 -9.72
CA GLY A 311 -19.27 15.48 -8.37
C GLY A 311 -18.47 14.24 -7.95
N GLU A 312 -18.40 13.23 -8.83
CA GLU A 312 -17.59 12.02 -8.64
C GLU A 312 -16.11 12.39 -8.38
N LYS A 313 -15.57 13.29 -9.21
CA LYS A 313 -14.21 13.79 -9.05
C LYS A 313 -13.99 14.51 -7.72
N LEU A 314 -14.95 15.32 -7.25
CA LEU A 314 -14.84 16.00 -5.96
C LEU A 314 -14.80 14.98 -4.81
N LEU A 315 -15.76 14.05 -4.78
CA LEU A 315 -15.86 13.00 -3.76
C LEU A 315 -14.57 12.19 -3.64
N ILE A 316 -13.98 11.79 -4.78
CA ILE A 316 -12.71 11.06 -4.79
C ILE A 316 -11.54 11.95 -4.31
N THR A 317 -11.55 13.26 -4.57
CA THR A 317 -10.55 14.18 -3.98
C THR A 317 -10.60 14.15 -2.46
N LEU A 318 -11.81 14.23 -1.89
CA LEU A 318 -12.00 14.26 -0.45
C LEU A 318 -11.58 12.92 0.17
N GLY A 319 -11.90 11.80 -0.50
CA GLY A 319 -11.41 10.48 -0.12
C GLY A 319 -9.88 10.37 -0.15
N LEU A 320 -9.22 10.89 -1.20
CA LEU A 320 -7.75 10.95 -1.27
C LEU A 320 -7.16 11.82 -0.15
N GLY A 321 -7.77 12.97 0.15
CA GLY A 321 -7.37 13.82 1.27
C GLY A 321 -7.50 13.11 2.62
N MET A 322 -8.62 12.43 2.85
CA MET A 322 -8.82 11.62 4.05
C MET A 322 -7.75 10.54 4.22
N LEU A 323 -7.42 9.82 3.13
CA LEU A 323 -6.36 8.82 3.17
C LEU A 323 -4.99 9.43 3.43
N LEU A 324 -4.65 10.61 2.89
CA LEU A 324 -3.42 11.31 3.27
C LEU A 324 -3.39 11.59 4.78
N GLY A 325 -4.49 12.10 5.35
CA GLY A 325 -4.57 12.31 6.79
C GLY A 325 -4.34 11.04 7.60
N ILE A 326 -4.90 9.91 7.16
CA ILE A 326 -4.67 8.59 7.79
C ILE A 326 -3.21 8.14 7.65
N MET A 327 -2.61 8.32 6.47
CA MET A 327 -1.18 8.05 6.25
C MET A 327 -0.32 8.86 7.21
N PHE A 328 -0.64 10.15 7.45
CA PHE A 328 0.10 10.98 8.40
C PHE A 328 0.19 10.33 9.79
N MET A 329 -0.93 9.74 10.26
CA MET A 329 -1.06 9.13 11.57
C MET A 329 -0.58 7.67 11.63
N THR A 330 -0.38 7.03 10.47
CA THR A 330 0.02 5.61 10.36
C THR A 330 1.49 5.44 9.95
N ASN A 331 1.98 6.27 9.04
CA ASN A 331 3.38 6.43 8.65
C ASN A 331 3.58 7.84 8.08
N THR A 332 4.02 8.79 8.91
CA THR A 332 3.99 10.23 8.61
C THR A 332 4.59 10.64 7.25
N TRP A 333 5.64 9.93 6.81
CA TRP A 333 6.30 10.18 5.53
C TRP A 333 5.39 9.92 4.32
N ASP A 334 4.46 8.97 4.43
CA ASP A 334 3.57 8.58 3.35
C ASP A 334 2.59 9.72 2.98
N PHE A 335 2.32 10.66 3.90
CA PHE A 335 1.61 11.90 3.56
C PHE A 335 2.33 12.69 2.45
N GLY A 336 3.63 12.95 2.64
CA GLY A 336 4.42 13.71 1.67
C GLY A 336 4.68 12.92 0.38
N ILE A 337 4.96 11.62 0.52
CA ILE A 337 5.20 10.72 -0.62
C ILE A 337 3.97 10.64 -1.53
N TYR A 338 2.80 10.37 -0.96
CA TYR A 338 1.59 10.20 -1.77
C TYR A 338 0.98 11.53 -2.24
N LEU A 339 1.29 12.64 -1.57
CA LEU A 339 1.03 13.98 -2.14
C LEU A 339 1.91 14.24 -3.37
N LEU A 340 3.18 13.82 -3.37
CA LEU A 340 4.05 13.88 -4.56
C LEU A 340 3.55 12.97 -5.68
N VAL A 341 3.18 11.72 -5.37
CA VAL A 341 2.64 10.77 -6.35
C VAL A 341 1.34 11.33 -6.97
N ALA A 342 0.42 11.86 -6.17
CA ALA A 342 -0.76 12.54 -6.67
C ALA A 342 -0.39 13.78 -7.50
N GLY A 343 0.58 14.57 -7.07
CA GLY A 343 1.12 15.73 -7.80
C GLY A 343 1.56 15.37 -9.20
N VAL A 344 2.47 14.41 -9.33
CA VAL A 344 3.02 13.96 -10.61
C VAL A 344 1.93 13.40 -11.53
N THR A 345 1.08 12.52 -11.00
CA THR A 345 0.04 11.84 -11.80
C THR A 345 -1.06 12.79 -12.27
N ILE A 346 -1.53 13.69 -11.40
CA ILE A 346 -2.54 14.70 -11.72
C ILE A 346 -1.95 15.76 -12.67
N ALA A 347 -0.71 16.19 -12.44
CA ALA A 347 -0.02 17.13 -13.32
C ALA A 347 0.11 16.55 -14.73
N ILE A 348 0.62 15.32 -14.88
CA ILE A 348 0.76 14.69 -16.20
C ILE A 348 -0.61 14.50 -16.87
N HIS A 349 -1.64 14.09 -16.13
CA HIS A 349 -3.01 13.99 -16.66
C HIS A 349 -3.51 15.35 -17.19
N ASN A 350 -3.37 16.41 -16.40
CA ASN A 350 -3.82 17.75 -16.78
C ASN A 350 -2.97 18.32 -17.93
N LEU A 351 -1.67 18.06 -17.95
CA LEU A 351 -0.75 18.48 -19.01
C LEU A 351 -1.14 17.85 -20.35
N VAL A 352 -1.47 16.56 -20.38
CA VAL A 352 -1.94 15.89 -21.60
C VAL A 352 -3.26 16.50 -22.10
N LYS A 353 -4.17 16.85 -21.18
CA LYS A 353 -5.49 17.38 -21.52
C LYS A 353 -5.50 18.86 -21.92
N LYS A 354 -4.72 19.70 -21.22
CA LYS A 354 -4.77 21.17 -21.29
C LYS A 354 -3.50 21.79 -21.89
N LYS A 355 -2.49 20.98 -22.24
CA LYS A 355 -1.13 21.43 -22.61
C LYS A 355 -0.50 22.28 -21.49
N LEU A 356 0.73 22.76 -21.71
CA LEU A 356 1.39 23.66 -20.76
C LEU A 356 0.69 25.04 -20.82
N SER A 357 -0.16 25.33 -19.85
CA SER A 357 -0.99 26.53 -19.78
C SER A 357 -1.27 26.95 -18.32
N TRP A 358 -1.73 28.19 -18.12
CA TRP A 358 -2.18 28.68 -16.81
C TRP A 358 -3.32 27.83 -16.23
N ASP A 359 -4.20 27.37 -17.10
CA ASP A 359 -5.28 26.42 -16.79
C ASP A 359 -4.77 25.10 -16.21
N PHE A 360 -3.67 24.57 -16.76
CA PHE A 360 -3.02 23.36 -16.27
C PHE A 360 -2.45 23.60 -14.85
N LEU A 361 -1.73 24.71 -14.66
CA LEU A 361 -1.14 25.06 -13.36
C LEU A 361 -2.24 25.26 -12.31
N PHE A 362 -3.27 26.04 -12.63
CA PHE A 362 -4.36 26.36 -11.70
C PHE A 362 -5.12 25.11 -11.26
N GLU A 363 -5.55 24.25 -12.19
CA GLU A 363 -6.32 23.05 -11.85
C GLU A 363 -5.48 22.02 -11.08
N THR A 364 -4.19 21.90 -11.40
CA THR A 364 -3.28 21.02 -10.67
C THR A 364 -3.05 21.54 -9.25
N SER A 365 -2.68 22.82 -9.10
CA SER A 365 -2.44 23.44 -7.79
C SER A 365 -3.68 23.45 -6.92
N LYS A 366 -4.86 23.78 -7.47
CA LYS A 366 -6.14 23.73 -6.74
C LYS A 366 -6.42 22.34 -6.20
N ARG A 367 -6.19 21.30 -7.03
CA ARG A 367 -6.41 19.91 -6.64
C ARG A 367 -5.47 19.49 -5.52
N LEU A 368 -4.18 19.82 -5.63
CA LEU A 368 -3.19 19.52 -4.60
C LEU A 368 -3.44 20.28 -3.30
N LEU A 369 -3.83 21.55 -3.38
CA LEU A 369 -4.22 22.33 -2.21
C LEU A 369 -5.45 21.71 -1.52
N THR A 370 -6.43 21.22 -2.29
CA THR A 370 -7.59 20.52 -1.73
C THR A 370 -7.17 19.25 -0.99
N LEU A 371 -6.27 18.45 -1.58
CA LEU A 371 -5.74 17.24 -0.94
C LEU A 371 -4.97 17.56 0.35
N LEU A 372 -4.11 18.57 0.30
CA LEU A 372 -3.32 19.03 1.44
C LEU A 372 -4.22 19.49 2.59
N VAL A 373 -5.18 20.39 2.31
CA VAL A 373 -6.09 20.94 3.33
C VAL A 373 -6.98 19.84 3.91
N ALA A 374 -7.56 18.98 3.07
CA ALA A 374 -8.39 17.87 3.55
C ALA A 374 -7.59 16.87 4.39
N GLY A 375 -6.36 16.54 3.99
CA GLY A 375 -5.51 15.63 4.75
C GLY A 375 -5.06 16.19 6.09
N LEU A 376 -4.65 17.46 6.13
CA LEU A 376 -4.30 18.14 7.39
C LEU A 376 -5.51 18.27 8.32
N PHE A 377 -6.70 18.56 7.79
CA PHE A 377 -7.93 18.61 8.57
C PHE A 377 -8.25 17.24 9.21
N ILE A 378 -8.13 16.16 8.45
CA ILE A 378 -8.39 14.80 8.93
C ILE A 378 -7.34 14.36 9.98
N ALA A 379 -6.07 14.73 9.80
CA ALA A 379 -5.01 14.44 10.76
C ALA A 379 -4.96 15.41 11.95
N MET A 380 -5.76 16.49 11.96
CA MET A 380 -5.65 17.57 12.94
C MET A 380 -5.70 17.09 14.40
N PRO A 381 -6.63 16.22 14.84
CA PRO A 381 -6.68 15.76 16.22
C PRO A 381 -5.40 15.03 16.67
N PHE A 382 -4.73 14.37 15.72
CA PHE A 382 -3.44 13.70 15.96
C PHE A 382 -2.30 14.71 16.00
N ILE A 383 -2.23 15.62 15.02
CA ILE A 383 -1.15 16.62 14.88
C ILE A 383 -1.01 17.48 16.13
N ILE A 384 -2.13 17.88 16.76
CA ILE A 384 -2.12 18.70 17.98
C ILE A 384 -1.36 18.01 19.14
N ASN A 385 -1.33 16.68 19.15
CA ASN A 385 -0.67 15.87 20.18
C ASN A 385 0.67 15.29 19.72
N PHE A 386 1.14 15.63 18.52
CA PHE A 386 2.32 15.04 17.90
C PHE A 386 3.47 16.05 17.81
N SER A 387 4.65 15.64 18.28
CA SER A 387 5.90 16.37 18.17
C SER A 387 6.80 15.72 17.11
N SER A 388 7.11 16.48 16.05
CA SER A 388 7.95 16.00 14.95
C SER A 388 9.41 15.81 15.37
N ILE A 389 10.00 14.70 14.94
CA ILE A 389 11.44 14.42 15.07
C ILE A 389 12.27 15.01 13.92
N ALA A 390 11.63 15.52 12.87
CA ALA A 390 12.31 16.08 11.71
C ALA A 390 12.89 17.47 12.03
N GLN A 391 14.17 17.67 11.72
CA GLN A 391 14.92 18.89 12.00
C GLN A 391 15.20 19.74 10.74
N GLY A 392 14.53 19.43 9.62
CA GLY A 392 14.69 20.10 8.33
C GLY A 392 15.33 19.23 7.26
N VAL A 393 15.68 19.83 6.12
CA VAL A 393 16.25 19.14 4.95
C VAL A 393 17.70 19.56 4.75
N ALA A 394 18.57 18.63 4.34
CA ALA A 394 19.96 18.88 3.97
C ALA A 394 20.33 18.19 2.65
N PHE A 395 21.42 18.66 2.03
CA PHE A 395 22.06 18.00 0.89
C PHE A 395 22.88 16.79 1.35
N VAL A 396 22.95 15.77 0.50
CA VAL A 396 23.75 14.57 0.78
C VAL A 396 25.25 14.83 0.71
N ASN A 397 26.01 14.10 1.54
CA ASN A 397 27.48 14.16 1.56
C ASN A 397 28.14 13.01 0.77
N ALA A 398 27.38 11.99 0.42
CA ALA A 398 27.80 10.80 -0.31
C ALA A 398 26.67 10.32 -1.23
N ARG A 399 27.01 9.49 -2.22
CA ARG A 399 26.06 8.96 -3.20
C ARG A 399 26.21 7.46 -3.35
N THR A 400 25.11 6.80 -3.71
CA THR A 400 25.11 5.37 -3.98
C THR A 400 25.91 5.06 -5.24
N PRO A 401 26.87 4.12 -5.19
CA PRO A 401 27.51 3.58 -6.38
C PRO A 401 26.48 3.05 -7.40
N ILE A 402 26.68 3.37 -8.68
CA ILE A 402 25.74 3.01 -9.77
C ILE A 402 25.47 1.49 -9.81
N TRP A 403 26.50 0.67 -9.58
CA TRP A 403 26.34 -0.78 -9.61
C TRP A 403 25.41 -1.29 -8.49
N GLN A 404 25.42 -0.67 -7.31
CA GLN A 404 24.49 -1.02 -6.23
C GLN A 404 23.05 -0.65 -6.63
N LEU A 405 22.86 0.53 -7.23
CA LEU A 405 21.56 0.93 -7.76
C LEU A 405 21.06 -0.05 -8.84
N THR A 406 21.94 -0.54 -9.72
CA THR A 406 21.52 -1.53 -10.74
C THR A 406 21.14 -2.88 -10.15
N VAL A 407 21.71 -3.29 -9.03
CA VAL A 407 21.32 -4.53 -8.32
C VAL A 407 19.96 -4.35 -7.63
N LEU A 408 19.75 -3.21 -6.97
CA LEU A 408 18.50 -2.97 -6.24
C LEU A 408 17.32 -2.67 -7.17
N TRP A 409 17.56 -1.89 -8.22
CA TRP A 409 16.52 -1.35 -9.09
C TRP A 409 16.56 -1.91 -10.52
N GLY A 410 17.38 -2.93 -10.79
CA GLY A 410 17.53 -3.49 -12.14
C GLY A 410 16.21 -3.95 -12.75
N PHE A 411 15.36 -4.63 -11.98
CA PHE A 411 14.04 -5.06 -12.46
C PHE A 411 13.13 -3.86 -12.80
N PRO A 412 12.95 -2.85 -11.92
CA PRO A 412 12.31 -1.57 -12.26
C PRO A 412 12.88 -0.85 -13.49
N ILE A 413 14.20 -0.82 -13.68
CA ILE A 413 14.86 -0.22 -14.86
C ILE A 413 14.39 -0.92 -16.14
N VAL A 414 14.49 -2.26 -16.16
CA VAL A 414 14.11 -3.08 -17.31
C VAL A 414 12.64 -2.85 -17.67
N LEU A 415 11.74 -2.89 -16.68
CA LEU A 415 10.31 -2.63 -16.89
C LEU A 415 10.05 -1.24 -17.46
N THR A 416 10.72 -0.22 -16.92
CA THR A 416 10.55 1.17 -17.37
C THR A 416 10.99 1.33 -18.83
N ILE A 417 12.17 0.82 -19.19
CA ILE A 417 12.71 0.92 -20.56
C ILE A 417 11.78 0.25 -21.56
N PHE A 418 11.37 -1.00 -21.30
CA PHE A 418 10.49 -1.71 -22.22
C PHE A 418 9.11 -1.07 -22.32
N PHE A 419 8.59 -0.49 -21.22
CA PHE A 419 7.32 0.22 -21.27
C PHE A 419 7.41 1.49 -22.11
N ILE A 420 8.45 2.31 -21.93
CA ILE A 420 8.70 3.50 -22.75
C ILE A 420 8.84 3.12 -24.22
N PHE A 421 9.64 2.10 -24.54
CA PHE A 421 9.82 1.61 -25.90
C PHE A 421 8.48 1.19 -26.54
N LYS A 422 7.63 0.49 -25.78
CA LYS A 422 6.27 0.14 -26.20
C LYS A 422 5.44 1.39 -26.50
N LEU A 423 5.45 2.41 -25.62
CA LEU A 423 4.68 3.64 -25.83
C LEU A 423 5.11 4.35 -27.12
N VAL A 424 6.43 4.43 -27.37
CA VAL A 424 7.01 5.07 -28.56
C VAL A 424 6.63 4.32 -29.84
N ILE A 425 6.71 2.98 -29.85
CA ILE A 425 6.38 2.17 -31.04
C ILE A 425 4.88 2.17 -31.33
N THR A 426 4.06 1.91 -30.32
CA THR A 426 2.63 1.67 -30.55
C THR A 426 1.87 2.95 -30.82
N ARG A 427 2.36 4.11 -30.33
CA ARG A 427 1.72 5.45 -30.42
C ARG A 427 0.25 5.51 -29.98
N LYS A 428 -0.28 4.45 -29.36
CA LYS A 428 -1.65 4.36 -28.85
C LYS A 428 -1.63 4.60 -27.35
N ILE A 429 -1.85 5.84 -26.96
CA ILE A 429 -1.84 6.28 -25.56
C ILE A 429 -3.27 6.35 -25.05
N ASP A 430 -3.58 5.60 -23.98
CA ASP A 430 -4.83 5.69 -23.24
C ASP A 430 -4.56 6.18 -21.80
N LEU A 431 -5.61 6.53 -21.06
CA LEU A 431 -5.48 7.08 -19.70
C LEU A 431 -4.78 6.13 -18.74
N SER A 432 -4.97 4.80 -18.87
CA SER A 432 -4.28 3.82 -18.03
C SER A 432 -2.78 3.80 -18.34
N LYS A 433 -2.38 3.91 -19.61
CA LYS A 433 -0.96 4.03 -19.99
C LYS A 433 -0.33 5.32 -19.45
N ILE A 434 -1.05 6.44 -19.53
CA ILE A 434 -0.60 7.74 -18.96
C ILE A 434 -0.44 7.61 -17.45
N PHE A 435 -1.42 6.99 -16.78
CA PHE A 435 -1.39 6.78 -15.34
C PHE A 435 -0.20 5.91 -14.93
N VAL A 436 -0.02 4.75 -15.56
CA VAL A 436 1.13 3.87 -15.28
C VAL A 436 2.45 4.59 -15.56
N PHE A 437 2.57 5.32 -16.67
CA PHE A 437 3.77 6.08 -16.97
C PHE A 437 4.08 7.15 -15.90
N SER A 438 3.07 7.88 -15.45
CA SER A 438 3.24 8.89 -14.39
C SER A 438 3.55 8.28 -13.03
N LEU A 439 3.03 7.08 -12.71
CA LEU A 439 3.46 6.31 -11.54
C LEU A 439 4.94 5.93 -11.61
N LEU A 440 5.44 5.48 -12.77
CA LEU A 440 6.87 5.17 -12.92
C LEU A 440 7.74 6.42 -12.73
N ILE A 441 7.32 7.58 -13.27
CA ILE A 441 8.03 8.86 -13.03
C ILE A 441 8.05 9.18 -11.54
N ALA A 442 6.90 9.10 -10.85
CA ALA A 442 6.83 9.36 -9.42
C ALA A 442 7.75 8.40 -8.64
N ALA A 443 7.74 7.11 -8.94
CA ALA A 443 8.59 6.13 -8.30
C ALA A 443 10.09 6.40 -8.54
N TRP A 444 10.49 6.80 -9.76
CA TRP A 444 11.88 7.23 -10.03
C TRP A 444 12.26 8.49 -9.26
N ILE A 445 11.35 9.46 -9.14
CA ILE A 445 11.59 10.64 -8.30
C ILE A 445 11.84 10.20 -6.86
N LEU A 446 11.02 9.30 -6.30
CA LEU A 446 11.20 8.80 -4.94
C LEU A 446 12.54 8.06 -4.74
N ILE A 447 12.98 7.28 -5.72
CA ILE A 447 14.26 6.56 -5.66
C ILE A 447 15.46 7.51 -5.76
N PHE A 448 15.39 8.53 -6.61
CA PHE A 448 16.51 9.45 -6.84
C PHE A 448 16.57 10.61 -5.86
N LEU A 449 15.44 11.07 -5.30
CA LEU A 449 15.40 12.16 -4.33
C LEU A 449 16.40 12.00 -3.16
N PRO A 450 16.53 10.81 -2.52
CA PRO A 450 17.48 10.60 -1.43
C PRO A 450 18.95 10.52 -1.87
N GLU A 451 19.25 10.62 -3.18
CA GLU A 451 20.61 10.81 -3.71
C GLU A 451 21.00 12.29 -3.83
N PHE A 452 20.07 13.21 -3.54
CA PHE A 452 20.29 14.65 -3.57
C PHE A 452 20.05 15.30 -2.21
N ILE A 453 18.96 14.94 -1.54
CA ILE A 453 18.56 15.53 -0.27
C ILE A 453 18.15 14.46 0.75
N PHE A 454 18.26 14.78 2.03
CA PHE A 454 17.71 13.97 3.11
C PHE A 454 17.06 14.83 4.18
N VAL A 455 16.10 14.26 4.92
CA VAL A 455 15.52 14.90 6.10
C VAL A 455 16.40 14.58 7.30
N LYS A 456 16.83 15.61 8.01
CA LYS A 456 17.58 15.48 9.27
C LYS A 456 16.66 14.90 10.33
N ASP A 457 17.07 13.81 10.94
CA ASP A 457 16.36 13.17 12.05
C ASP A 457 17.34 12.65 13.10
N ILE A 458 16.83 11.81 14.02
CA ILE A 458 17.58 11.24 15.15
C ILE A 458 18.82 10.42 14.74
N TYR A 459 18.95 10.02 13.47
CA TYR A 459 20.05 9.18 12.97
C TYR A 459 21.21 9.97 12.35
N ILE A 460 21.16 11.30 12.38
CA ILE A 460 22.15 12.16 11.71
C ILE A 460 23.60 11.93 12.17
N GLY A 461 23.82 11.37 13.36
CA GLY A 461 25.16 11.12 13.90
C GLY A 461 25.97 10.05 13.14
N SER A 462 25.31 9.09 12.48
CA SER A 462 25.99 7.96 11.81
C SER A 462 25.30 7.46 10.53
N HIS A 463 24.03 7.80 10.31
CA HIS A 463 23.21 7.27 9.23
C HIS A 463 22.40 8.39 8.55
N HIS A 464 23.11 9.38 7.99
CA HIS A 464 22.55 10.66 7.53
C HIS A 464 21.27 10.53 6.72
N ARG A 465 21.25 9.68 5.68
CA ARG A 465 20.12 9.53 4.77
C ARG A 465 19.37 8.21 4.90
N ALA A 466 19.66 7.39 5.91
CA ALA A 466 19.10 6.03 6.02
C ALA A 466 17.57 6.01 6.06
N ASN A 467 16.96 6.84 6.91
CA ASN A 467 15.50 6.94 7.01
C ASN A 467 14.85 7.51 5.75
N THR A 468 15.47 8.54 5.15
CA THR A 468 14.95 9.13 3.90
C THR A 468 14.99 8.10 2.77
N MET A 469 16.11 7.38 2.62
CA MET A 469 16.24 6.26 1.69
C MET A 469 15.16 5.22 1.96
N PHE A 470 15.05 4.73 3.19
CA PHE A 470 14.10 3.69 3.57
C PHE A 470 12.66 4.06 3.19
N LYS A 471 12.17 5.21 3.67
CA LYS A 471 10.77 5.62 3.49
C LYS A 471 10.42 5.85 2.02
N LEU A 472 11.26 6.57 1.28
CA LEU A 472 10.98 6.90 -0.13
C LEU A 472 11.11 5.66 -1.03
N THR A 473 12.18 4.88 -0.86
CA THR A 473 12.46 3.73 -1.73
C THR A 473 11.50 2.57 -1.51
N TYR A 474 11.01 2.36 -0.28
CA TYR A 474 9.97 1.38 0.01
C TYR A 474 8.71 1.62 -0.83
N GLN A 475 8.23 2.88 -0.89
CA GLN A 475 7.08 3.23 -1.72
C GLN A 475 7.40 3.19 -3.22
N GLY A 476 8.66 3.43 -3.60
CA GLY A 476 9.16 3.14 -4.96
C GLY A 476 8.91 1.68 -5.36
N PHE A 477 9.33 0.71 -4.53
CA PHE A 477 9.06 -0.72 -4.76
C PHE A 477 7.56 -1.02 -4.85
N VAL A 478 6.75 -0.47 -3.95
CA VAL A 478 5.28 -0.66 -3.97
C VAL A 478 4.69 -0.25 -5.32
N ILE A 479 5.06 0.94 -5.82
CA ILE A 479 4.54 1.45 -7.10
C ILE A 479 5.03 0.62 -8.29
N PHE A 480 6.32 0.27 -8.33
CA PHE A 480 6.86 -0.54 -9.43
C PHE A 480 6.23 -1.93 -9.49
N TYR A 481 6.07 -2.60 -8.35
CA TYR A 481 5.56 -3.98 -8.33
C TYR A 481 4.06 -4.02 -8.60
N LEU A 482 3.32 -3.01 -8.13
CA LEU A 482 1.93 -2.81 -8.54
C LEU A 482 1.78 -2.66 -10.07
N ALA A 483 2.66 -1.88 -10.71
CA ALA A 483 2.61 -1.63 -12.15
C ALA A 483 3.13 -2.80 -13.02
N SER A 484 3.89 -3.72 -12.43
CA SER A 484 4.65 -4.75 -13.16
C SER A 484 3.77 -5.66 -14.02
N GLY A 485 2.68 -6.21 -13.45
CA GLY A 485 1.77 -7.09 -14.18
C GLY A 485 1.10 -6.38 -15.36
N TYR A 486 0.70 -5.12 -15.20
CA TYR A 486 0.18 -4.31 -16.29
C TYR A 486 1.21 -4.15 -17.42
N ILE A 487 2.47 -3.81 -17.09
CA ILE A 487 3.55 -3.55 -18.03
C ILE A 487 3.94 -4.82 -18.80
N ILE A 488 4.16 -5.93 -18.09
CA ILE A 488 4.59 -7.20 -18.68
C ILE A 488 3.54 -7.70 -19.66
N VAL A 489 2.28 -7.80 -19.23
CA VAL A 489 1.17 -8.20 -20.11
C VAL A 489 1.03 -7.23 -21.30
N SER A 490 1.17 -5.93 -21.03
CA SER A 490 1.15 -4.89 -22.04
C SER A 490 2.19 -5.09 -23.15
N ILE A 491 3.41 -5.49 -22.80
CA ILE A 491 4.51 -5.73 -23.73
C ILE A 491 4.25 -7.03 -24.49
N LEU A 492 3.92 -8.11 -23.78
CA LEU A 492 3.67 -9.42 -24.39
C LEU A 492 2.55 -9.37 -25.43
N LEU A 493 1.46 -8.63 -25.17
CA LEU A 493 0.37 -8.46 -26.14
C LEU A 493 0.80 -7.73 -27.42
N SER A 494 1.85 -6.91 -27.37
CA SER A 494 2.36 -6.17 -28.53
C SER A 494 3.19 -7.05 -29.47
N ILE A 495 3.72 -8.18 -28.98
CA ILE A 495 4.55 -9.10 -29.76
C ILE A 495 3.66 -10.01 -30.60
N LYS A 496 3.71 -9.85 -31.92
CA LYS A 496 2.92 -10.64 -32.88
C LYS A 496 3.54 -12.00 -33.21
N LYS A 497 4.88 -12.06 -33.37
CA LYS A 497 5.58 -13.30 -33.75
C LYS A 497 5.60 -14.28 -32.57
N PHE A 498 5.15 -15.51 -32.80
CA PHE A 498 5.04 -16.55 -31.77
C PHE A 498 6.37 -16.80 -31.06
N LEU A 499 7.45 -17.04 -31.81
CA LEU A 499 8.77 -17.31 -31.24
C LEU A 499 9.27 -16.19 -30.33
N LEU A 500 9.16 -14.93 -30.78
CA LEU A 500 9.55 -13.77 -29.96
C LEU A 500 8.70 -13.63 -28.71
N LYS A 501 7.39 -13.90 -28.81
CA LYS A 501 6.48 -13.86 -27.65
C LYS A 501 6.84 -14.97 -26.66
N PHE A 502 7.10 -16.19 -27.14
CA PHE A 502 7.50 -17.31 -26.31
C PHE A 502 8.82 -17.02 -25.57
N LEU A 503 9.84 -16.52 -26.27
CA LEU A 503 11.10 -16.11 -25.66
C LEU A 503 10.92 -14.98 -24.64
N ALA A 504 10.06 -14.00 -24.92
CA ALA A 504 9.77 -12.92 -23.98
C ALA A 504 9.03 -13.42 -22.72
N VAL A 505 8.10 -14.38 -22.86
CA VAL A 505 7.45 -15.04 -21.71
C VAL A 505 8.49 -15.78 -20.89
N LEU A 506 9.32 -16.61 -21.52
CA LEU A 506 10.37 -17.38 -20.84
C LEU A 506 11.33 -16.46 -20.08
N ALA A 507 11.84 -15.41 -20.73
CA ALA A 507 12.72 -14.43 -20.10
C ALA A 507 12.05 -13.72 -18.93
N SER A 508 10.79 -13.30 -19.08
CA SER A 508 10.03 -12.66 -17.99
C SER A 508 9.83 -13.63 -16.82
N SER A 509 9.48 -14.89 -17.09
CA SER A 509 9.31 -15.93 -16.07
C SER A 509 10.60 -16.21 -15.31
N ILE A 510 11.75 -16.27 -15.98
CA ILE A 510 13.06 -16.45 -15.32
C ILE A 510 13.37 -15.26 -14.41
N VAL A 511 13.19 -14.03 -14.90
CA VAL A 511 13.45 -12.82 -14.11
C VAL A 511 12.52 -12.76 -12.90
N ILE A 512 11.22 -13.00 -13.09
CA ILE A 512 10.23 -13.02 -12.01
C ILE A 512 10.59 -14.11 -10.99
N ALA A 513 10.90 -15.32 -11.43
CA ALA A 513 11.28 -16.41 -10.53
C ALA A 513 12.52 -16.04 -9.71
N SER A 514 13.51 -15.37 -10.31
CA SER A 514 14.75 -14.98 -9.62
C SER A 514 14.56 -13.97 -8.50
N ILE A 515 13.54 -13.12 -8.59
CA ILE A 515 13.23 -12.11 -7.56
C ILE A 515 12.17 -12.60 -6.58
N LEU A 516 11.63 -13.80 -6.74
CA LEU A 516 10.75 -14.45 -5.76
C LEU A 516 11.52 -15.41 -4.83
N ILE A 517 12.84 -15.50 -5.01
CA ILE A 517 13.81 -16.16 -4.11
C ILE A 517 14.09 -15.23 -2.94
#